data_AF-A0A659UMA4-F1
#
_entry.id   AF-A0A659UMA4-F1
#
_cell.length_a   1.000
_cell.length_b   1.000
_cell.length_c   1.000
_cell.angle_alpha   90.00
_cell.angle_beta   90.00
_cell.angle_gamma   90.00
#
_symmetry.space_group_name_H-M   'P 1'
#
loop_
_entity.id
_entity.type
_entity.pdbx_description
1 polymer ?
#
loop_
_entity_poly.entity_id
_entity_poly.type
_entity_poly.pdbx_seq_one_letter_code
_entity_poly.pdbx_strand_id
1 'polypeptide(L)' 'VHLEPRTTPLPADVKKLGRVTEAAFGQRRKMLRQSVKSLGGEALLERAGIDPTRRAETLSIEEFVRLTNAV' A
#
# COMPACT_ATOMS: atom_id res chain seq x y z
N VAL A 1 6.90 24.64 -4.13
CA VAL A 1 7.27 23.36 -3.46
C VAL A 1 8.64 22.97 -3.98
N HIS A 2 9.58 22.65 -3.10
CA HIS A 2 10.90 22.10 -3.45
C HIS A 2 10.91 20.61 -3.08
N LEU A 3 11.42 19.75 -3.97
CA LEU A 3 11.42 18.31 -3.78
C LEU A 3 12.86 17.79 -3.90
N GLU A 4 13.34 17.12 -2.86
CA GLU A 4 14.66 16.49 -2.86
C GLU A 4 14.52 14.96 -2.73
N PRO A 5 15.22 14.18 -3.57
CA PRO A 5 15.24 12.73 -3.44
C PRO A 5 15.82 12.31 -2.08
N ARG A 6 15.24 11.26 -1.49
CA ARG A 6 15.82 10.63 -0.30
C ARG A 6 17.15 9.98 -0.68
N THR A 7 18.20 10.25 0.10
CA THR A 7 19.53 9.61 -0.08
C THR A 7 19.45 8.09 0.00
N THR A 8 18.59 7.57 0.87
CA THR A 8 18.32 6.13 1.01
C THR A 8 16.83 5.89 0.80
N PRO A 9 16.40 5.50 -0.41
CA PRO A 9 15.01 5.17 -0.70
C PRO A 9 14.55 3.93 0.06
N LEU A 10 13.24 3.86 0.35
CA LEU A 10 12.65 2.63 0.88
C LEU A 10 12.64 1.57 -0.23
N PRO A 11 12.92 0.29 0.09
CA PRO A 11 13.08 -0.75 -0.91
C PRO A 11 11.70 -1.24 -1.40
N ALA A 12 11.23 -0.71 -2.52
CA ALA A 12 10.04 -1.20 -3.22
C ALA A 12 10.23 -1.07 -4.73
N ASP A 13 9.71 -2.05 -5.49
CA ASP A 13 9.57 -1.89 -6.93
C ASP A 13 8.53 -0.80 -7.24
N VAL A 14 8.93 0.21 -8.01
CA VAL A 14 8.09 1.39 -8.29
C VAL A 14 6.81 1.02 -9.04
N LYS A 15 6.85 0.02 -9.94
CA LYS A 15 5.67 -0.40 -10.70
C LYS A 15 4.69 -1.14 -9.78
N LYS A 16 5.18 -2.02 -8.91
CA LYS A 16 4.34 -2.67 -7.89
C LYS A 16 3.74 -1.65 -6.93
N LEU A 17 4.53 -0.69 -6.45
CA LEU A 17 4.05 0.36 -5.54
C LEU A 17 2.95 1.21 -6.19
N GLY A 18 3.11 1.56 -7.46
CA GLY A 18 2.08 2.23 -8.26
C GLY A 18 0.77 1.44 -8.29
N ARG A 19 0.84 0.14 -8.63
CA ARG A 19 -0.34 -0.73 -8.68
C ARG A 19 -1.04 -0.89 -7.32
N VAL A 20 -0.27 -1.01 -6.23
CA VAL A 20 -0.82 -1.14 -4.87
C VAL A 20 -1.49 0.15 -4.42
N THR A 21 -0.84 1.29 -4.61
CA THR A 21 -1.42 2.59 -4.25
C THR A 21 -2.65 2.91 -5.11
N GLU A 22 -2.64 2.59 -6.40
CA GLU A 22 -3.81 2.72 -7.28
C GLU A 22 -4.98 1.87 -6.77
N ALA A 23 -4.77 0.59 -6.45
CA ALA A 23 -5.84 -0.26 -5.90
C ALA A 23 -6.36 0.27 -4.55
N ALA A 24 -5.46 0.67 -3.66
CA ALA A 24 -5.79 1.16 -2.33
C ALA A 24 -6.61 2.47 -2.37
N PHE A 25 -6.22 3.43 -3.22
CA PHE A 25 -6.84 4.75 -3.31
C PHE A 25 -7.94 4.87 -4.37
N GLY A 26 -7.99 3.97 -5.36
CA GLY A 26 -9.08 3.89 -6.35
C GLY A 26 -10.45 3.68 -5.69
N GLN A 27 -10.46 3.16 -4.46
CA GLN A 27 -11.64 3.07 -3.60
C GLN A 27 -11.42 3.76 -2.23
N ARG A 28 -10.95 5.02 -2.21
CA ARG A 28 -10.47 5.70 -0.97
C ARG A 28 -11.37 5.61 0.27
N ARG A 29 -12.70 5.49 0.10
CA ARG A 29 -13.68 5.42 1.20
C ARG A 29 -13.97 3.99 1.68
N LYS A 30 -13.32 2.97 1.10
CA LYS A 30 -13.47 1.57 1.49
C LYS A 30 -12.33 1.11 2.39
N MET A 31 -12.62 0.10 3.18
CA MET A 31 -11.61 -0.65 3.94
C MET A 31 -10.65 -1.34 2.98
N LEU A 32 -9.38 -1.46 3.36
CA LEU A 32 -8.32 -2.02 2.51
C LEU A 32 -8.64 -3.42 2.02
N ARG A 33 -9.27 -4.28 2.84
CA ARG A 33 -9.70 -5.62 2.41
C ARG A 33 -10.57 -5.60 1.15
N GLN A 34 -11.32 -4.53 0.92
CA GLN A 34 -12.09 -4.32 -0.31
C GLN A 34 -11.25 -3.66 -1.40
N SER A 35 -10.50 -2.61 -1.06
CA SER A 35 -9.71 -1.85 -2.05
C SER A 35 -8.62 -2.70 -2.74
N VAL A 36 -7.94 -3.59 -1.99
CA VAL A 36 -6.88 -4.47 -2.55
C VAL A 36 -7.36 -5.89 -2.85
N LYS A 37 -8.68 -6.12 -2.95
CA LYS A 37 -9.25 -7.44 -3.22
C LYS A 37 -8.67 -8.10 -4.48
N SER A 38 -8.42 -7.32 -5.53
CA SER A 38 -7.82 -7.79 -6.79
C SER A 38 -6.33 -8.16 -6.69
N LEU A 39 -5.66 -7.81 -5.60
CA LEU A 39 -4.24 -8.06 -5.36
C LEU A 39 -3.99 -9.20 -4.35
N GLY A 40 -5.05 -9.69 -3.68
CA GLY A 40 -4.95 -10.72 -2.64
C GLY A 40 -5.80 -10.45 -1.40
N GLY A 41 -6.41 -9.27 -1.29
CA GLY A 41 -7.39 -8.95 -0.24
C GLY A 41 -6.82 -9.07 1.17
N GLU A 42 -7.61 -9.66 2.07
CA GLU A 42 -7.29 -9.77 3.50
C GLU A 42 -6.03 -10.61 3.77
N ALA A 43 -5.84 -11.74 3.08
CA ALA A 43 -4.64 -12.58 3.25
C ALA A 43 -3.34 -11.83 2.91
N LEU A 44 -3.38 -10.94 1.91
CA LEU A 44 -2.24 -10.08 1.57
C LEU A 44 -1.96 -9.07 2.69
N LEU A 45 -3.00 -8.47 3.27
CA LEU A 45 -2.88 -7.49 4.35
C LEU A 45 -2.35 -8.14 5.63
N GLU A 46 -2.83 -9.34 5.97
CA GLU A 46 -2.31 -10.14 7.09
C GLU A 46 -0.82 -10.45 6.92
N ARG A 47 -0.41 -10.89 5.72
CA ARG A 47 1.00 -11.13 5.40
C ARG A 47 1.86 -9.87 5.54
N ALA A 48 1.29 -8.70 5.26
CA ALA A 48 1.96 -7.41 5.42
C ALA A 48 1.88 -6.84 6.86
N GLY A 49 1.15 -7.52 7.77
CA GLY A 49 0.92 -7.07 9.14
C GLY A 49 0.03 -5.81 9.23
N ILE A 50 -0.98 -5.69 8.36
CA ILE A 50 -1.87 -4.53 8.25
C ILE A 50 -3.30 -4.93 8.61
N ASP A 51 -3.94 -4.14 9.49
CA ASP A 51 -5.37 -4.30 9.81
C ASP A 51 -6.24 -4.16 8.55
N PRO A 52 -7.00 -5.20 8.16
CA PRO A 52 -7.81 -5.20 6.94
C PRO A 52 -8.94 -4.16 6.92
N THR A 53 -9.33 -3.64 8.08
CA THR A 53 -10.40 -2.65 8.25
C THR A 53 -9.94 -1.20 8.07
N ARG A 54 -8.63 -0.97 8.02
CA ARG A 54 -8.06 0.38 7.81
C ARG A 54 -8.39 0.92 6.42
N ARG A 55 -8.41 2.25 6.30
CA ARG A 55 -8.51 2.94 5.01
C ARG A 55 -7.11 3.29 4.50
N ALA A 56 -6.93 3.36 3.18
CA ALA A 56 -5.64 3.63 2.55
C ALA A 56 -4.96 4.91 3.07
N GLU A 57 -5.72 5.98 3.31
CA GLU A 57 -5.22 7.26 3.83
C GLU A 57 -4.65 7.18 5.26
N THR A 58 -4.92 6.10 5.98
CA THR A 58 -4.37 5.91 7.33
C THR A 58 -2.99 5.24 7.31
N LEU A 59 -2.56 4.66 6.19
CA LEU A 59 -1.29 3.92 6.11
C LEU A 59 -0.08 4.85 6.00
N SER A 60 1.01 4.48 6.66
CA SER A 60 2.32 5.11 6.46
C SER A 60 2.94 4.69 5.12
N ILE A 61 3.96 5.40 4.67
CA ILE A 61 4.70 5.05 3.45
C ILE A 61 5.39 3.68 3.63
N GLU A 62 5.94 3.42 4.82
CA GLU A 62 6.58 2.15 5.18
C GLU A 62 5.58 0.99 5.14
N GLU A 63 4.33 1.22 5.56
CA GLU A 63 3.24 0.24 5.44
C GLU A 63 2.92 -0.08 3.98
N PHE A 64 2.86 0.94 3.11
CA PHE A 64 2.70 0.72 1.67
C PHE A 64 3.87 -0.04 1.05
N VAL A 65 5.10 0.22 1.49
CA VAL A 65 6.29 -0.52 1.06
C VAL A 65 6.22 -1.98 1.50
N ARG A 66 5.85 -2.26 2.76
CA ARG A 66 5.65 -3.65 3.24
C ARG A 66 4.56 -4.37 2.46
N LEU A 67 3.42 -3.71 2.25
CA LEU A 67 2.32 -4.26 1.45
C LEU A 67 2.79 -4.57 0.02
N THR A 68 3.53 -3.67 -0.60
CA THR A 68 4.09 -3.83 -1.96
C THR A 68 5.04 -5.01 -2.05
N ASN A 69 5.91 -5.18 -1.06
CA ASN A 69 6.86 -6.30 -1.00
C ASN A 69 6.18 -7.64 -0.70
N ALA A 70 4.96 -7.62 -0.19
CA ALA A 70 4.14 -8.79 0.03
C ALA A 70 3.30 -9.20 -1.20
N VAL A 71 3.26 -8.41 -2.28
CA VAL A 71 2.55 -8.70 -3.55
C VAL A 71 3.35 -9.59 -4.49
#